data_AF-A0AAW0U3W1-F1
#
_entry.id   AF-A0AAW0U3W1-F1
#
_cell.length_a   1.000
_cell.length_b   1.000
_cell.length_c   1.000
_cell.angle_alpha   90.00
_cell.angle_beta   90.00
_cell.angle_gamma   90.00
#
_symmetry.space_group_name_H-M   'P 1'
#
loop_
_entity.id
_entity.type
_entity.pdbx_description
1 polymer ?
#
loop_
_entity_poly.entity_id
_entity_poly.type
_entity_poly.pdbx_seq_one_letter_code
_entity_poly.pdbx_strand_id
1 'polypeptide(L)'
;MRWMRCGGRRRRRLLSVVARDSKMADTKGGLFAKTVQKHAGRAKEKILQNLGKADRTIDDVFDEYDANFTRQQTNANRLHKEVSNYLRCCRALHGASKGLYETLIEVYEPEWVGHELLYAQAQNSDMLWTDFCHKLQDQTLTPLTAYQQQFPELRKKIDKRGRKLVDYDSQRHQLENLQRASRRDEYKIARARDALETARTTYEVLNKELYEELPALYDQRIPNVASHLQTLYAAEATVMAEFSKVAKEVEAIADKLTKECAKGTYKVKRTAAPRPLSSVEASSPQNTTNSPSIRPTISAPVAQNKEETGRPYEEIEFEDKKVNGNVSQPARTNGEVLSTKIPQGGGLADRC
;
A
#
# COMPACT_ATOMS: atom_id res chain seq x y z
N MET A 1 -28.25 69.03 25.35
CA MET A 1 -27.09 69.92 25.64
C MET A 1 -25.85 69.22 25.07
N ARG A 2 -24.88 69.80 24.37
CA ARG A 2 -24.58 71.14 23.87
C ARG A 2 -23.45 70.94 22.83
N TRP A 3 -23.38 71.84 21.87
CA TRP A 3 -22.50 71.85 20.71
C TRP A 3 -20.98 71.99 20.99
N MET A 4 -20.17 71.52 20.02
CA MET A 4 -19.12 72.25 19.26
C MET A 4 -17.60 72.16 19.58
N ARG A 5 -16.87 71.83 18.48
CA ARG A 5 -15.59 72.37 17.93
C ARG A 5 -14.31 72.17 18.76
N CYS A 6 -13.09 72.00 18.22
CA CYS A 6 -12.40 72.16 16.92
C CYS A 6 -11.12 71.27 17.03
N GLY A 7 -10.56 70.62 16.01
CA GLY A 7 -9.86 71.22 14.86
C GLY A 7 -8.34 70.98 14.92
N GLY A 8 -7.80 70.17 13.99
CA GLY A 8 -6.44 70.34 13.43
C GLY A 8 -5.24 69.69 14.14
N ARG A 9 -4.76 68.55 13.61
CA ARG A 9 -3.32 68.26 13.38
C ARG A 9 -3.12 66.93 12.62
N ARG A 10 -3.25 66.99 11.28
CA ARG A 10 -2.55 66.06 10.38
C ARG A 10 -1.14 66.60 10.12
N ARG A 11 -0.19 65.68 9.91
CA ARG A 11 1.23 65.87 9.53
C ARG A 11 2.23 66.09 10.67
N ARG A 12 2.68 64.98 11.27
CA ARG A 12 4.11 64.62 11.46
C ARG A 12 4.21 63.34 12.30
N ARG A 13 4.11 62.18 11.64
CA ARG A 13 4.62 60.88 12.13
C ARG A 13 4.54 59.87 10.98
N LEU A 14 5.37 60.09 9.97
CA LEU A 14 5.54 59.14 8.87
C LEU A 14 6.92 59.36 8.24
N LEU A 15 7.96 59.41 9.08
CA LEU A 15 9.35 59.56 8.60
C LEU A 15 10.39 58.84 9.48
N SER A 16 10.01 57.88 10.33
CA SER A 16 11.00 57.10 11.11
C SER A 16 10.86 55.58 11.08
N VAL A 17 10.04 55.02 10.17
CA VAL A 17 9.89 53.55 10.05
C VAL A 17 10.43 53.01 8.71
N VAL A 18 10.82 53.85 7.75
CA VAL A 18 11.28 53.39 6.43
C VAL A 18 12.80 53.12 6.35
N ALA A 19 13.57 53.38 7.41
CA ALA A 19 15.04 53.26 7.36
C ALA A 19 15.63 51.99 8.00
N ARG A 20 14.82 51.02 8.45
CA ARG A 20 15.32 49.76 9.05
C ARG A 20 15.04 48.48 8.25
N ASP A 21 14.22 48.53 7.19
CA ASP A 21 13.92 47.36 6.37
C ASP A 21 14.81 47.17 5.12
N SER A 22 15.67 48.14 4.80
CA SER A 22 16.54 48.02 3.61
C SER A 22 17.79 47.16 3.81
N LYS A 23 18.13 46.71 5.03
CA LYS A 23 19.38 45.96 5.30
C LYS A 23 19.21 44.44 5.40
N MET A 24 17.98 43.91 5.33
CA MET A 24 17.71 42.47 5.42
C MET A 24 17.29 41.84 4.06
N ALA A 25 17.05 42.66 3.04
CA ALA A 25 16.69 42.21 1.69
C ALA A 25 17.91 41.82 0.83
N ASP A 26 19.06 42.46 1.04
CA ASP A 26 20.27 42.20 0.22
C ASP A 26 20.94 40.84 0.51
N THR A 27 20.82 40.32 1.74
CA THR A 27 21.44 39.03 2.10
C THR A 27 20.64 37.83 1.56
N LYS A 28 19.31 37.95 1.45
CA LYS A 28 18.45 36.90 0.86
C LYS A 28 18.49 36.94 -0.67
N GLY A 29 18.48 38.12 -1.28
CA GLY A 29 18.66 38.27 -2.73
C GLY A 29 19.96 37.66 -3.25
N GLY A 30 21.06 37.78 -2.49
CA GLY A 30 22.36 37.18 -2.83
C GLY A 30 22.40 35.64 -2.76
N LEU A 31 21.58 35.00 -1.92
CA LEU A 31 21.50 33.52 -1.81
C LEU A 31 20.64 32.91 -2.91
N PHE A 32 19.52 33.56 -3.26
CA PHE A 32 18.70 33.16 -4.41
C PHE A 32 19.44 33.39 -5.72
N ALA A 33 20.12 34.54 -5.89
CA ALA A 33 20.94 34.83 -7.06
C ALA A 33 22.09 33.81 -7.22
N LYS A 34 22.81 33.45 -6.14
CA LYS A 34 23.86 32.41 -6.18
C LYS A 34 23.30 31.02 -6.49
N THR A 35 22.09 30.69 -6.05
CA THR A 35 21.45 29.39 -6.32
C THR A 35 20.97 29.30 -7.77
N VAL A 36 20.36 30.37 -8.29
CA VAL A 36 19.94 30.49 -9.70
C VAL A 36 21.15 30.54 -10.63
N GLN A 37 22.22 31.25 -10.24
CA GLN A 37 23.48 31.31 -10.99
C GLN A 37 24.19 29.95 -11.04
N LYS A 38 24.18 29.18 -9.93
CA LYS A 38 24.66 27.79 -9.92
C LYS A 38 23.78 26.87 -10.76
N HIS A 39 22.46 27.06 -10.76
CA HIS A 39 21.53 26.27 -11.57
C HIS A 39 21.73 26.52 -13.08
N ALA A 40 21.90 27.79 -13.47
CA ALA A 40 22.19 28.19 -14.84
C ALA A 40 23.58 27.71 -15.30
N GLY A 41 24.59 27.74 -14.43
CA GLY A 41 25.93 27.18 -14.71
C GLY A 41 25.89 25.66 -14.96
N ARG A 42 25.12 24.92 -14.15
CA ARG A 42 24.91 23.47 -14.32
C ARG A 42 24.14 23.09 -15.58
N ALA A 43 23.13 23.89 -15.94
CA ALA A 43 22.38 23.69 -17.18
C ALA A 43 23.27 23.92 -18.41
N LYS A 44 24.09 24.98 -18.38
CA LYS A 44 25.08 25.27 -19.42
C LYS A 44 26.10 24.15 -19.58
N GLU A 45 26.62 23.63 -18.47
CA GLU A 45 27.59 22.53 -18.47
C GLU A 45 26.98 21.22 -19.00
N LYS A 46 25.76 20.85 -18.57
CA LYS A 46 25.04 19.69 -19.13
C LYS A 46 24.79 19.80 -20.63
N ILE A 47 24.52 21.00 -21.14
CA ILE A 47 24.34 21.25 -22.57
C ILE A 47 25.68 21.15 -23.32
N LEU A 48 26.79 21.68 -22.76
CA LEU A 48 28.12 21.55 -23.36
C LEU A 48 28.63 20.11 -23.40
N GLN A 49 28.31 19.32 -22.37
CA GLN A 49 28.64 17.90 -22.27
C GLN A 49 27.85 17.06 -23.28
N ASN A 50 26.54 17.32 -23.46
CA ASN A 50 25.72 16.68 -24.50
C ASN A 50 26.12 17.07 -25.93
N LEU A 51 26.85 18.18 -26.10
CA LEU A 51 27.38 18.67 -27.39
C LEU A 51 28.80 18.17 -27.69
N GLY A 52 29.41 17.34 -26.84
CA GLY A 52 30.74 16.76 -27.07
C GLY A 52 31.89 17.78 -27.02
N LYS A 53 31.68 18.97 -26.44
CA LYS A 53 32.69 20.05 -26.34
C LYS A 53 33.37 20.14 -24.97
N ALA A 54 33.02 19.26 -24.03
CA ALA A 54 33.60 19.17 -22.69
C ALA A 54 33.80 17.68 -22.32
N ASP A 55 34.94 17.37 -21.71
CA ASP A 55 35.36 16.01 -21.39
C ASP A 55 34.68 15.54 -20.09
N ARG A 56 33.74 14.59 -20.20
CA ARG A 56 32.92 14.12 -19.07
C ARG A 56 33.70 13.05 -18.30
N THR A 57 33.69 13.16 -16.97
CA THR A 57 34.10 12.04 -16.12
C THR A 57 33.07 10.91 -16.30
N ILE A 58 33.45 9.85 -17.03
CA ILE A 58 32.66 8.63 -17.21
C ILE A 58 32.95 7.72 -16.02
N ASP A 59 31.89 7.23 -15.37
CA ASP A 59 31.97 6.34 -14.22
C ASP A 59 31.06 5.14 -14.45
N ASP A 60 31.55 4.20 -15.25
CA ASP A 60 30.78 3.02 -15.70
C ASP A 60 30.33 2.14 -14.53
N VAL A 61 31.14 2.07 -13.46
CA VAL A 61 30.83 1.30 -12.25
C VAL A 61 29.67 1.93 -11.49
N PHE A 62 29.69 3.25 -11.33
CA PHE A 62 28.59 3.95 -10.68
C PHE A 62 27.30 3.87 -11.50
N ASP A 63 27.40 3.96 -12.83
CA ASP A 63 26.23 3.82 -13.72
C ASP A 63 25.60 2.42 -13.58
N GLU A 64 26.40 1.36 -13.41
CA GLU A 64 25.90 0.02 -13.08
C GLU A 64 25.19 -0.01 -11.70
N TYR A 65 25.79 0.62 -10.68
CA TYR A 65 25.17 0.71 -9.35
C TYR A 65 23.84 1.47 -9.37
N ASP A 66 23.74 2.57 -10.12
CA ASP A 66 22.49 3.34 -10.26
C ASP A 66 21.41 2.55 -11.02
N ALA A 67 21.80 1.79 -12.05
CA ALA A 67 20.90 0.90 -12.77
C ALA A 67 20.35 -0.22 -11.86
N ASN A 68 21.24 -0.87 -11.09
CA ASN A 68 20.89 -1.89 -10.12
C ASN A 68 19.97 -1.33 -9.01
N PHE A 69 20.31 -0.15 -8.46
CA PHE A 69 19.50 0.57 -7.49
C PHE A 69 18.09 0.86 -8.03
N THR A 70 17.98 1.40 -9.24
CA THR A 70 16.69 1.77 -9.85
C THR A 70 15.81 0.54 -10.08
N ARG A 71 16.40 -0.57 -10.53
CA ARG A 71 15.69 -1.85 -10.68
C ARG A 71 15.23 -2.40 -9.34
N GLN A 72 16.10 -2.39 -8.32
CA GLN A 72 15.77 -2.85 -6.98
C GLN A 72 14.66 -2.00 -6.34
N GLN A 73 14.72 -0.68 -6.48
CA GLN A 73 13.68 0.25 -6.02
C GLN A 73 12.32 -0.05 -6.65
N THR A 74 12.31 -0.26 -7.97
CA THR A 74 11.07 -0.58 -8.72
C THR A 74 10.45 -1.87 -8.22
N ASN A 75 11.27 -2.91 -8.04
CA ASN A 75 10.82 -4.21 -7.53
C ASN A 75 10.32 -4.12 -6.09
N ALA A 76 11.02 -3.39 -5.22
CA ALA A 76 10.64 -3.19 -3.82
C ALA A 76 9.28 -2.46 -3.70
N ASN A 77 9.10 -1.38 -4.48
CA ASN A 77 7.84 -0.64 -4.53
C ASN A 77 6.68 -1.52 -5.03
N ARG A 78 6.93 -2.33 -6.06
CA ARG A 78 5.91 -3.24 -6.60
C ARG A 78 5.54 -4.31 -5.58
N LEU A 79 6.51 -4.96 -4.95
CA LEU A 79 6.26 -5.97 -3.92
C LEU A 79 5.48 -5.39 -2.74
N HIS A 80 5.87 -4.21 -2.26
CA HIS A 80 5.15 -3.49 -1.20
C HIS A 80 3.69 -3.24 -1.56
N LYS A 81 3.45 -2.71 -2.75
CA LYS A 81 2.09 -2.43 -3.26
C LYS A 81 1.23 -3.70 -3.29
N GLU A 82 1.76 -4.80 -3.84
CA GLU A 82 0.99 -6.03 -3.98
C GLU A 82 0.74 -6.72 -2.64
N VAL A 83 1.70 -6.73 -1.70
CA VAL A 83 1.49 -7.26 -0.34
C VAL A 83 0.47 -6.41 0.44
N SER A 84 0.53 -5.08 0.30
CA SER A 84 -0.46 -4.18 0.89
C SER A 84 -1.85 -4.43 0.33
N ASN A 85 -1.97 -4.61 -0.99
CA ASN A 85 -3.23 -4.96 -1.64
C ASN A 85 -3.75 -6.33 -1.19
N TYR A 86 -2.88 -7.32 -1.09
CA TYR A 86 -3.23 -8.65 -0.60
C TYR A 86 -3.83 -8.59 0.81
N LEU A 87 -3.16 -7.90 1.75
CA LEU A 87 -3.66 -7.72 3.11
C LEU A 87 -5.02 -6.99 3.15
N ARG A 88 -5.23 -6.01 2.28
CA ARG A 88 -6.55 -5.35 2.13
C ARG A 88 -7.62 -6.35 1.71
N CYS A 89 -7.32 -7.23 0.76
CA CYS A 89 -8.23 -8.29 0.33
C CYS A 89 -8.50 -9.31 1.45
N CYS A 90 -7.49 -9.69 2.24
CA CYS A 90 -7.68 -10.56 3.40
C CYS A 90 -8.66 -9.96 4.43
N ARG A 91 -8.54 -8.65 4.73
CA ARG A 91 -9.48 -7.96 5.62
C ARG A 91 -10.90 -7.89 5.06
N ALA A 92 -11.04 -7.74 3.73
CA ALA A 92 -12.36 -7.78 3.09
C ALA A 92 -12.98 -9.19 3.17
N LEU A 93 -12.18 -10.23 2.93
CA LEU A 93 -12.60 -11.62 3.06
C LEU A 93 -12.97 -11.98 4.51
N HIS A 94 -12.22 -11.48 5.49
CA HIS A 94 -12.57 -11.57 6.91
C HIS A 94 -13.96 -10.97 7.17
N GLY A 95 -14.21 -9.73 6.74
CA GLY A 95 -15.52 -9.08 6.90
C GLY A 95 -16.66 -9.88 6.25
N ALA A 96 -16.47 -10.39 5.04
CA ALA A 96 -17.45 -11.22 4.35
C ALA A 96 -17.69 -12.55 5.07
N SER A 97 -16.62 -13.22 5.52
CA SER A 97 -16.70 -14.47 6.28
C SER A 97 -17.44 -14.26 7.60
N LYS A 98 -17.20 -13.15 8.29
CA LYS A 98 -17.88 -12.81 9.54
C LYS A 98 -19.38 -12.61 9.33
N GLY A 99 -19.78 -11.81 8.32
CA GLY A 99 -21.20 -11.61 8.00
C GLY A 99 -21.93 -12.91 7.63
N LEU A 100 -21.23 -13.85 6.96
CA LEU A 100 -21.76 -15.18 6.69
C LEU A 100 -22.00 -15.97 7.99
N TYR A 101 -21.05 -15.99 8.92
CA TYR A 101 -21.22 -16.67 10.20
C TYR A 101 -22.30 -16.04 11.07
N GLU A 102 -22.40 -14.71 11.11
CA GLU A 102 -23.48 -13.98 11.81
C GLU A 102 -24.85 -14.44 11.28
N THR A 103 -25.01 -14.47 9.96
CA THR A 103 -26.25 -14.97 9.32
C THR A 103 -26.50 -16.44 9.64
N LEU A 104 -25.46 -17.28 9.61
CA LEU A 104 -25.57 -18.71 9.95
C LEU A 104 -26.08 -18.91 11.38
N ILE A 105 -25.55 -18.14 12.33
CA ILE A 105 -25.97 -18.21 13.73
C ILE A 105 -27.43 -17.77 13.89
N GLU A 106 -27.85 -16.72 13.19
CA GLU A 106 -29.24 -16.22 13.26
C GLU A 106 -30.26 -17.23 12.74
N VAL A 107 -29.94 -17.95 11.66
CA VAL A 107 -30.85 -18.95 11.07
C VAL A 107 -30.80 -20.31 11.78
N TYR A 108 -29.75 -20.58 12.57
CA TYR A 108 -29.58 -21.84 13.27
C TYR A 108 -30.27 -21.79 14.64
N GLU A 109 -31.48 -22.33 14.73
CA GLU A 109 -32.32 -22.18 15.91
C GLU A 109 -31.64 -22.74 17.20
N PRO A 110 -31.84 -22.11 18.38
CA PRO A 110 -31.22 -22.56 19.64
C PRO A 110 -31.55 -24.00 20.03
N GLU A 111 -32.69 -24.52 19.61
CA GLU A 111 -33.15 -25.88 19.88
C GLU A 111 -32.43 -26.93 19.02
N TRP A 112 -31.74 -26.51 17.95
CA TRP A 112 -31.06 -27.41 17.04
C TRP A 112 -29.74 -27.90 17.64
N VAL A 113 -29.43 -29.18 17.39
CA VAL A 113 -28.21 -29.82 17.91
C VAL A 113 -26.97 -29.05 17.43
N GLY A 114 -26.08 -28.70 18.34
CA GLY A 114 -24.81 -28.04 17.99
C GLY A 114 -24.89 -26.52 17.80
N HIS A 115 -25.98 -25.84 18.17
CA HIS A 115 -26.09 -24.38 18.15
C HIS A 115 -24.89 -23.68 18.84
N GLU A 116 -24.61 -24.03 20.09
CA GLU A 116 -23.47 -23.49 20.86
C GLU A 116 -22.11 -23.78 20.19
N LEU A 117 -21.97 -24.96 19.56
CA LEU A 117 -20.74 -25.31 18.86
C LEU A 117 -20.56 -24.45 17.60
N LEU A 118 -21.64 -24.19 16.84
CA LEU A 118 -21.59 -23.33 15.66
C LEU A 118 -21.18 -21.90 16.05
N TYR A 119 -21.75 -21.38 17.14
CA TYR A 119 -21.37 -20.09 17.69
C TYR A 119 -19.87 -20.05 18.07
N ALA A 120 -19.39 -21.08 18.76
CA ALA A 120 -17.96 -21.19 19.10
C ALA A 120 -17.06 -21.23 17.86
N GLN A 121 -17.46 -21.95 16.79
CA GLN A 121 -16.69 -21.99 15.55
C GLN A 121 -16.66 -20.65 14.81
N ALA A 122 -17.74 -19.87 14.87
CA ALA A 122 -17.75 -18.51 14.34
C ALA A 122 -16.73 -17.61 15.05
N GLN A 123 -16.65 -17.67 16.38
CA GLN A 123 -15.65 -16.92 17.16
C GLN A 123 -14.22 -17.37 16.85
N ASN A 124 -14.00 -18.68 16.73
CA ASN A 124 -12.69 -19.22 16.32
C ASN A 124 -12.28 -18.67 14.95
N SER A 125 -13.19 -18.66 13.98
CA SER A 125 -12.94 -18.10 12.65
C SER A 125 -12.59 -16.60 12.70
N ASP A 126 -13.33 -15.80 13.48
CA ASP A 126 -13.08 -14.36 13.66
C ASP A 126 -11.69 -14.09 14.26
N MET A 127 -11.29 -14.88 15.26
CA MET A 127 -9.96 -14.82 15.87
C MET A 127 -8.86 -15.19 14.89
N LEU A 128 -8.99 -16.30 14.15
CA LEU A 128 -8.01 -16.74 13.16
C LEU A 128 -7.77 -15.67 12.09
N TRP A 129 -8.84 -15.05 11.58
CA TRP A 129 -8.72 -13.94 10.63
C TRP A 129 -8.01 -12.73 11.22
N THR A 130 -8.37 -12.36 12.45
CA THR A 130 -7.79 -11.22 13.15
C THR A 130 -6.29 -11.41 13.35
N ASP A 131 -5.87 -12.57 13.86
CA ASP A 131 -4.48 -12.92 14.10
C ASP A 131 -3.69 -12.97 12.79
N PHE A 132 -4.25 -13.57 11.73
CA PHE A 132 -3.60 -13.64 10.43
C PHE A 132 -3.39 -12.24 9.83
N CYS A 133 -4.42 -11.39 9.82
CA CYS A 133 -4.31 -10.03 9.29
C CYS A 133 -3.33 -9.17 10.11
N HIS A 134 -3.32 -9.33 11.43
CA HIS A 134 -2.36 -8.65 12.30
C HIS A 134 -0.93 -9.12 12.02
N LYS A 135 -0.71 -10.44 11.92
CA LYS A 135 0.60 -11.02 11.63
C LYS A 135 1.15 -10.57 10.27
N LEU A 136 0.31 -10.52 9.23
CA LEU A 136 0.73 -10.00 7.93
C LEU A 136 1.07 -8.50 7.97
N GLN A 137 0.30 -7.71 8.72
CA GLN A 137 0.58 -6.29 8.92
C GLN A 137 1.95 -6.09 9.58
N ASP A 138 2.16 -6.75 10.72
CA ASP A 138 3.33 -6.53 11.57
C ASP A 138 4.59 -7.19 11.03
N GLN A 139 4.51 -8.46 10.62
CA GLN A 139 5.69 -9.26 10.30
C GLN A 139 6.03 -9.25 8.80
N THR A 140 5.14 -8.77 7.94
CA THR A 140 5.40 -8.70 6.49
C THR A 140 5.35 -7.27 5.97
N LEU A 141 4.24 -6.55 6.15
CA LEU A 141 4.06 -5.24 5.54
C LEU A 141 4.92 -4.14 6.20
N THR A 142 5.06 -4.14 7.52
CA THR A 142 5.88 -3.17 8.25
C THR A 142 7.37 -3.25 7.87
N PRO A 143 8.04 -4.42 7.90
CA PRO A 143 9.43 -4.56 7.44
C PRO A 143 9.61 -4.15 5.97
N LEU A 144 8.66 -4.51 5.11
CA LEU A 144 8.70 -4.15 3.70
C LEU A 144 8.60 -2.65 3.49
N THR A 145 7.79 -1.97 4.31
CA THR A 145 7.68 -0.50 4.33
C THR A 145 8.99 0.14 4.76
N ALA A 146 9.64 -0.39 5.81
CA ALA A 146 10.93 0.12 6.27
C ALA A 146 12.03 -0.03 5.21
N TYR A 147 12.07 -1.18 4.53
CA TYR A 147 12.98 -1.40 3.40
C TYR A 147 12.70 -0.44 2.24
N GLN A 148 11.43 -0.23 1.89
CA GLN A 148 11.01 0.70 0.84
C GLN A 148 11.40 2.16 1.13
N GLN A 149 11.41 2.56 2.41
CA GLN A 149 11.80 3.91 2.85
C GLN A 149 13.31 4.20 2.72
N GLN A 150 14.16 3.19 2.51
CA GLN A 150 15.61 3.42 2.30
C GLN A 150 15.89 4.06 0.93
N PHE A 151 15.08 3.73 -0.08
CA PHE A 151 15.34 4.17 -1.45
C PHE A 151 15.18 5.69 -1.67
N PRO A 152 14.13 6.38 -1.18
CA PRO A 152 14.00 7.83 -1.36
C PRO A 152 15.19 8.63 -0.82
N GLU A 153 15.72 8.26 0.34
CA GLU A 153 16.86 8.96 0.94
C GLU A 153 18.15 8.70 0.15
N LEU A 154 18.41 7.46 -0.26
CA LEU A 154 19.58 7.15 -1.09
C LEU A 154 19.50 7.79 -2.48
N ARG A 155 18.30 7.84 -3.09
CA ARG A 155 18.08 8.54 -4.36
C ARG A 155 18.43 10.02 -4.27
N LYS A 156 18.07 10.71 -3.18
CA LYS A 156 18.46 12.11 -2.95
C LYS A 156 19.99 12.27 -2.89
N LYS A 157 20.71 11.31 -2.30
CA LYS A 157 22.18 11.30 -2.27
C LYS A 157 22.77 11.09 -3.66
N ILE A 158 22.27 10.13 -4.45
CA ILE A 158 22.68 9.91 -5.85
C ILE A 158 22.51 11.21 -6.66
N ASP A 159 21.33 11.83 -6.60
CA ASP A 159 21.08 13.08 -7.31
C ASP A 159 22.00 14.22 -6.83
N LYS A 160 22.33 14.25 -5.53
CA LYS A 160 23.26 15.23 -4.95
C LYS A 160 24.68 15.00 -5.46
N ARG A 161 25.16 13.76 -5.53
CA ARG A 161 26.45 13.39 -6.13
C ARG A 161 26.51 13.84 -7.58
N GLY A 162 25.49 13.53 -8.39
CA GLY A 162 25.44 13.95 -9.80
C GLY A 162 25.52 15.47 -9.97
N ARG A 163 24.84 16.25 -9.10
CA ARG A 163 24.99 17.73 -9.10
C ARG A 163 26.39 18.19 -8.70
N LYS A 164 27.06 17.48 -7.80
CA LYS A 164 28.41 17.81 -7.32
C LYS A 164 29.52 17.45 -8.29
N LEU A 165 29.35 16.37 -9.06
CA LEU A 165 30.22 16.06 -10.17
C LEU A 165 30.22 17.19 -11.22
N VAL A 166 29.04 17.69 -11.59
CA VAL A 166 28.93 18.84 -12.51
C VAL A 166 29.55 20.11 -11.93
N ASP A 167 29.38 20.39 -10.64
CA ASP A 167 30.04 21.52 -9.97
C ASP A 167 31.57 21.38 -10.05
N TYR A 168 32.10 20.18 -9.82
CA TYR A 168 33.54 19.87 -9.88
C TYR A 168 34.11 20.04 -11.29
N ASP A 169 33.50 19.42 -12.31
CA ASP A 169 33.93 19.53 -13.71
C ASP A 169 33.92 21.00 -14.18
N SER A 170 32.90 21.77 -13.78
CA SER A 170 32.81 23.20 -14.08
C SER A 170 33.97 24.00 -13.48
N GLN A 171 34.34 23.74 -12.21
CA GLN A 171 35.49 24.40 -11.58
C GLN A 171 36.83 23.96 -12.20
N ARG A 172 36.94 22.69 -12.62
CA ARG A 172 38.13 22.16 -13.31
C ARG A 172 38.36 22.91 -14.62
N HIS A 173 37.33 23.00 -15.46
CA HIS A 173 37.38 23.75 -16.72
C HIS A 173 37.61 25.25 -16.52
N GLN A 174 37.03 25.85 -15.48
CA GLN A 174 37.28 27.25 -15.15
C GLN A 174 38.77 27.49 -14.83
N LEU A 175 39.41 26.62 -14.05
CA LEU A 175 40.83 26.71 -13.73
C LEU A 175 41.70 26.49 -14.98
N GLU A 176 41.41 25.47 -15.79
CA GLU A 176 42.13 25.20 -17.06
C GLU A 176 42.10 26.41 -17.99
N ASN A 177 40.94 27.05 -18.13
CA ASN A 177 40.78 28.24 -18.97
C ASN A 177 41.58 29.44 -18.45
N LEU A 178 41.61 29.66 -17.13
CA LEU A 178 42.41 30.73 -16.52
C LEU A 178 43.91 30.50 -16.66
N GLN A 179 44.36 29.24 -16.64
CA GLN A 179 45.77 28.87 -16.82
C GLN A 179 46.25 29.01 -18.27
N ARG A 180 45.37 28.78 -19.25
CA ARG A 180 45.66 28.95 -20.67
C ARG A 180 45.60 30.40 -21.16
N ALA A 181 45.11 31.33 -20.33
CA ALA A 181 45.01 32.74 -20.69
C ALA A 181 46.40 33.39 -20.84
N SER A 182 46.57 34.20 -21.89
CA SER A 182 47.83 34.90 -22.19
C SER A 182 48.23 35.94 -21.14
N ARG A 183 47.26 36.52 -20.42
CA ARG A 183 47.47 37.38 -19.25
C ARG A 183 47.07 36.61 -17.99
N ARG A 184 48.06 36.09 -17.26
CA ARG A 184 47.85 35.31 -16.04
C ARG A 184 47.62 36.23 -14.84
N ASP A 185 46.48 36.06 -14.20
CA ASP A 185 46.12 36.75 -12.95
C ASP A 185 46.26 35.75 -11.80
N GLU A 186 47.40 35.80 -11.11
CA GLU A 186 47.76 34.85 -10.05
C GLU A 186 46.74 34.82 -8.92
N TYR A 187 46.13 35.96 -8.59
CA TYR A 187 45.10 36.02 -7.55
C TYR A 187 43.82 35.28 -7.98
N LYS A 188 43.37 35.45 -9.24
CA LYS A 188 42.21 34.70 -9.77
C LYS A 188 42.50 33.22 -9.91
N ILE A 189 43.72 32.85 -10.30
CA ILE A 189 44.15 31.45 -10.39
C ILE A 189 44.15 30.80 -9.00
N ALA A 190 44.70 31.47 -7.99
CA ALA A 190 44.67 30.99 -6.60
C ALA A 190 43.23 30.75 -6.11
N ARG A 191 42.33 31.72 -6.31
CA ARG A 191 40.91 31.59 -5.94
C ARG A 191 40.19 30.45 -6.67
N ALA A 192 40.51 30.23 -7.95
CA ALA A 192 39.94 29.12 -8.72
C ALA A 192 40.46 27.75 -8.24
N ARG A 193 41.72 27.66 -7.78
CA ARG A 193 42.27 26.46 -7.15
C ARG A 193 41.53 26.11 -5.86
N ASP A 194 41.32 27.10 -4.97
CA ASP A 194 40.60 26.87 -3.71
C ASP A 194 39.15 26.41 -3.94
N ALA A 195 38.49 27.01 -4.95
CA ALA A 195 37.13 26.63 -5.34
C ALA A 195 37.05 25.22 -5.93
N LEU A 196 38.03 24.84 -6.76
CA LEU A 196 38.16 23.49 -7.30
C LEU A 196 38.36 22.47 -6.18
N GLU A 197 39.28 22.74 -5.24
CA GLU A 197 39.55 21.83 -4.12
C GLU A 197 38.30 21.64 -3.25
N THR A 198 37.59 22.72 -2.93
CA THR A 198 36.33 22.64 -2.20
C THR A 198 35.28 21.79 -2.92
N ALA A 199 35.14 21.97 -4.25
CA ALA A 199 34.21 21.20 -5.06
C ALA A 199 34.61 19.72 -5.12
N ARG A 200 35.90 19.44 -5.24
CA ARG A 200 36.49 18.10 -5.24
C ARG A 200 36.19 17.38 -3.94
N THR A 201 36.56 17.94 -2.79
CA THR A 201 36.32 17.31 -1.47
C THR A 201 34.83 17.00 -1.28
N THR A 202 33.94 17.94 -1.62
CA THR A 202 32.50 17.75 -1.48
C THR A 202 31.97 16.61 -2.36
N TYR A 203 32.48 16.49 -3.59
CA TYR A 203 32.12 15.40 -4.49
C TYR A 203 32.68 14.06 -3.99
N GLU A 204 33.96 14.00 -3.64
CA GLU A 204 34.65 12.77 -3.24
C GLU A 204 34.03 12.14 -1.98
N VAL A 205 33.61 12.95 -1.00
CA VAL A 205 32.89 12.45 0.19
C VAL A 205 31.59 11.75 -0.19
N LEU A 206 30.73 12.40 -0.98
CA LEU A 206 29.47 11.80 -1.44
C LEU A 206 29.70 10.59 -2.33
N ASN A 207 30.73 10.66 -3.17
CA ASN A 207 31.10 9.56 -4.06
C ASN A 207 31.48 8.34 -3.24
N LYS A 208 32.40 8.48 -2.29
CA LYS A 208 32.84 7.38 -1.43
C LYS A 208 31.69 6.75 -0.64
N GLU A 209 30.85 7.58 -0.02
CA GLU A 209 29.66 7.09 0.70
C GLU A 209 28.75 6.23 -0.20
N LEU A 210 28.48 6.67 -1.43
CA LEU A 210 27.61 5.93 -2.36
C LEU A 210 28.25 4.64 -2.90
N TYR A 211 29.58 4.62 -3.04
CA TYR A 211 30.33 3.41 -3.41
C TYR A 211 30.30 2.34 -2.31
N GLU A 212 30.05 2.73 -1.05
CA GLU A 212 29.83 1.81 0.06
C GLU A 212 28.33 1.45 0.20
N GLU A 213 27.44 2.44 0.15
CA GLU A 213 26.01 2.25 0.41
C GLU A 213 25.26 1.52 -0.72
N LEU A 214 25.56 1.78 -1.99
CA LEU A 214 24.79 1.20 -3.11
C LEU A 214 24.98 -0.32 -3.24
N PRO A 215 26.21 -0.87 -3.21
CA PRO A 215 26.41 -2.33 -3.22
C PRO A 215 25.84 -2.98 -1.97
N ALA A 216 26.05 -2.37 -0.80
CA ALA A 216 25.53 -2.89 0.46
C ALA A 216 23.99 -2.99 0.45
N LEU A 217 23.29 -1.99 -0.10
CA LEU A 217 21.84 -2.07 -0.29
C LEU A 217 21.48 -3.15 -1.32
N TYR A 218 22.23 -3.26 -2.41
CA TYR A 218 21.96 -4.25 -3.45
C TYR A 218 22.05 -5.69 -2.93
N ASP A 219 23.01 -5.98 -2.07
CA ASP A 219 23.17 -7.30 -1.44
C ASP A 219 22.01 -7.68 -0.53
N GLN A 220 21.32 -6.70 0.05
CA GLN A 220 20.13 -6.94 0.88
C GLN A 220 18.94 -7.46 0.06
N ARG A 221 18.94 -7.37 -1.28
CA ARG A 221 17.79 -7.78 -2.13
C ARG A 221 17.38 -9.23 -1.90
N ILE A 222 18.35 -10.14 -1.78
CA ILE A 222 18.13 -11.58 -1.66
C ILE A 222 17.57 -11.94 -0.28
N PRO A 223 18.24 -11.61 0.84
CA PRO A 223 17.73 -11.94 2.17
C PRO A 223 16.40 -11.25 2.46
N ASN A 224 16.16 -10.03 1.96
CA ASN A 224 14.85 -9.39 2.09
C ASN A 224 13.76 -10.21 1.42
N VAL A 225 13.90 -10.54 0.13
CA VAL A 225 12.86 -11.32 -0.58
C VAL A 225 12.64 -12.68 0.08
N ALA A 226 13.73 -13.38 0.44
CA ALA A 226 13.65 -14.68 1.11
C ALA A 226 12.87 -14.60 2.44
N SER A 227 13.22 -13.64 3.30
CA SER A 227 12.56 -13.48 4.60
C SER A 227 11.08 -13.12 4.48
N HIS A 228 10.72 -12.21 3.57
CA HIS A 228 9.32 -11.83 3.39
C HIS A 228 8.47 -12.99 2.85
N LEU A 229 8.99 -13.75 1.87
CA LEU A 229 8.30 -14.93 1.35
C LEU A 229 8.12 -15.99 2.42
N GLN A 230 9.17 -16.27 3.19
CA GLN A 230 9.11 -17.24 4.28
C GLN A 230 8.06 -16.84 5.33
N THR A 231 8.08 -15.59 5.80
CA THR A 231 7.13 -15.12 6.81
C THR A 231 5.68 -15.14 6.31
N LEU A 232 5.46 -14.66 5.08
CA LEU A 232 4.13 -14.62 4.46
C LEU A 232 3.55 -16.03 4.32
N TYR A 233 4.27 -16.94 3.67
CA TYR A 233 3.74 -18.27 3.39
C TYR A 233 3.73 -19.18 4.61
N ALA A 234 4.59 -18.96 5.61
CA ALA A 234 4.45 -19.63 6.89
C ALA A 234 3.15 -19.22 7.60
N ALA A 235 2.80 -17.92 7.57
CA ALA A 235 1.54 -17.44 8.13
C ALA A 235 0.33 -18.00 7.37
N GLU A 236 0.38 -18.04 6.03
CA GLU A 236 -0.68 -18.64 5.21
C GLU A 236 -0.86 -20.13 5.50
N ALA A 237 0.23 -20.90 5.52
CA ALA A 237 0.17 -22.34 5.78
C ALA A 237 -0.47 -22.62 7.16
N THR A 238 -0.11 -21.84 8.18
CA THR A 238 -0.72 -21.96 9.51
C THR A 238 -2.21 -21.64 9.48
N VAL A 239 -2.61 -20.49 8.92
CA VAL A 239 -4.03 -20.08 8.97
C VAL A 239 -4.91 -21.01 8.13
N MET A 240 -4.43 -21.47 6.97
CA MET A 240 -5.16 -22.43 6.13
C MET A 240 -5.36 -23.77 6.83
N ALA A 241 -4.35 -24.25 7.57
CA ALA A 241 -4.46 -25.48 8.36
C ALA A 241 -5.51 -25.33 9.47
N GLU A 242 -5.55 -24.20 10.17
CA GLU A 242 -6.55 -23.94 11.22
C GLU A 242 -7.96 -23.75 10.64
N PHE A 243 -8.11 -23.01 9.54
CA PHE A 243 -9.41 -22.90 8.84
C PHE A 243 -9.93 -24.25 8.36
N SER A 244 -9.04 -25.16 7.94
CA SER A 244 -9.46 -26.53 7.59
C SER A 244 -10.10 -27.26 8.77
N LYS A 245 -9.63 -27.04 10.00
CA LYS A 245 -10.24 -27.63 11.21
C LYS A 245 -11.61 -27.03 11.47
N VAL A 246 -11.73 -25.69 11.42
CA VAL A 246 -13.01 -24.99 11.60
C VAL A 246 -14.04 -25.48 10.58
N ALA A 247 -13.65 -25.59 9.30
CA ALA A 247 -14.53 -26.07 8.24
C ALA A 247 -15.05 -27.50 8.51
N LYS A 248 -14.18 -28.41 8.94
CA LYS A 248 -14.55 -29.79 9.29
C LYS A 248 -15.48 -29.86 10.50
N GLU A 249 -15.29 -29.00 11.50
CA GLU A 249 -16.18 -28.93 12.66
C GLU A 249 -17.58 -28.43 12.26
N VAL A 250 -17.66 -27.40 11.41
CA VAL A 250 -18.94 -26.90 10.88
C VAL A 250 -19.65 -27.96 10.04
N GLU A 251 -18.94 -28.69 9.19
CA GLU A 251 -19.46 -29.83 8.43
C GLU A 251 -20.02 -30.92 9.37
N ALA A 252 -19.28 -31.26 10.42
CA ALA A 252 -19.71 -32.26 11.40
C ALA A 252 -20.97 -31.83 12.19
N ILE A 253 -21.15 -30.53 12.44
CA ILE A 253 -22.38 -29.98 13.03
C ILE A 253 -23.57 -30.18 12.07
N ALA A 254 -23.39 -29.84 10.80
CA ALA A 254 -24.43 -30.00 9.78
C ALA A 254 -24.85 -31.48 9.59
N ASP A 255 -23.88 -32.40 9.62
CA ASP A 255 -24.12 -33.84 9.57
C ASP A 255 -24.94 -34.34 10.77
N LYS A 256 -24.64 -33.84 11.97
CA LYS A 256 -25.39 -34.18 13.19
C LYS A 256 -26.82 -33.66 13.11
N LEU A 257 -27.01 -32.42 12.64
CA LEU A 257 -28.35 -31.86 12.43
C LEU A 257 -29.16 -32.69 11.42
N THR A 258 -28.55 -33.09 10.31
CA THR A 258 -29.18 -33.93 9.29
C THR A 258 -29.65 -35.27 9.88
N LYS A 259 -28.82 -35.90 10.72
CA LYS A 259 -29.15 -37.15 11.41
C LYS A 259 -30.29 -36.99 12.43
N GLU A 260 -30.31 -35.90 13.20
CA GLU A 260 -31.41 -35.60 14.13
C GLU A 260 -32.72 -35.26 13.41
N CYS A 261 -32.65 -34.54 12.30
CA CYS A 261 -33.80 -34.25 11.45
C CYS A 261 -34.44 -35.55 10.91
N ALA A 262 -33.61 -36.51 10.46
CA ALA A 262 -34.09 -37.82 9.97
C ALA A 262 -34.81 -38.64 11.06
N LYS A 263 -34.47 -38.47 12.35
CA LYS A 263 -35.18 -39.09 13.48
C LYS A 263 -36.55 -38.46 13.75
N GLY A 264 -36.83 -37.30 13.17
CA GLY A 264 -38.06 -36.55 13.36
C GLY A 264 -38.08 -35.68 14.62
N THR A 265 -36.91 -35.45 15.25
CA THR A 265 -36.75 -34.65 16.48
C THR A 265 -37.39 -33.25 16.36
N TYR A 266 -37.31 -32.65 15.17
CA TYR A 266 -37.77 -31.29 14.90
C TYR A 266 -39.11 -31.21 14.13
N LYS A 267 -39.87 -32.31 14.05
CA LYS A 267 -41.17 -32.29 13.34
C LYS A 267 -42.22 -31.53 14.16
N VAL A 268 -42.83 -30.52 13.54
CA VAL A 268 -43.97 -29.81 14.11
C VAL A 268 -45.15 -30.78 14.31
N LYS A 269 -45.66 -30.87 15.55
CA LYS A 269 -46.88 -31.62 15.85
C LYS A 269 -48.04 -30.98 15.11
N ARG A 270 -48.61 -31.69 14.13
CA ARG A 270 -49.87 -31.27 13.47
C ARG A 270 -51.01 -31.48 14.46
N THR A 271 -51.46 -30.41 15.09
CA THR A 271 -52.76 -30.42 15.79
C THR A 271 -53.86 -30.55 14.74
N ALA A 272 -54.86 -31.40 15.01
CA ALA A 272 -56.03 -31.53 14.16
C ALA A 272 -56.66 -30.13 13.95
N ALA A 273 -57.10 -29.85 12.72
CA ALA A 273 -57.69 -28.57 12.33
C ALA A 273 -58.69 -28.06 13.39
N PRO A 274 -58.74 -26.74 13.66
CA PRO A 274 -59.77 -26.19 14.54
C PRO A 274 -61.12 -26.66 14.02
N ARG A 275 -61.89 -27.39 14.84
CA ARG A 275 -63.25 -27.80 14.44
C ARG A 275 -64.01 -26.55 14.02
N PRO A 276 -64.78 -26.58 12.91
CA PRO A 276 -65.64 -25.46 12.60
C PRO A 276 -66.59 -25.26 13.78
N LEU A 277 -66.69 -24.02 14.27
CA LEU A 277 -67.68 -23.62 15.26
C LEU A 277 -69.04 -24.11 14.75
N SER A 278 -69.64 -25.08 15.45
CA SER A 278 -70.97 -25.56 15.14
C SER A 278 -71.94 -24.37 15.20
N SER A 279 -72.66 -24.17 14.10
CA SER A 279 -73.78 -23.24 13.96
C SER A 279 -74.60 -23.16 15.25
N VAL A 280 -74.50 -22.04 15.95
CA VAL A 280 -75.53 -21.67 16.94
C VAL A 280 -76.75 -21.28 16.10
N GLU A 281 -77.77 -22.13 16.12
CA GLU A 281 -79.09 -21.82 15.56
C GLU A 281 -79.56 -20.49 16.14
N ALA A 282 -79.72 -19.52 15.24
CA ALA A 282 -80.30 -18.23 15.55
C ALA A 282 -81.82 -18.38 15.65
N SER A 283 -82.34 -18.44 16.88
CA SER A 283 -83.72 -18.06 17.18
C SER A 283 -83.77 -16.54 17.39
N SER A 284 -84.25 -15.82 16.37
CA SER A 284 -84.48 -14.36 16.33
C SER A 284 -85.74 -13.95 17.15
N PRO A 285 -86.16 -12.66 17.17
CA PRO A 285 -85.47 -11.38 17.47
C PRO A 285 -86.32 -10.47 18.39
N GLN A 286 -85.77 -9.40 19.03
CA GLN A 286 -86.47 -8.09 19.16
C GLN A 286 -85.48 -6.92 19.39
N ASN A 287 -85.50 -5.97 18.44
CA ASN A 287 -85.33 -4.50 18.48
C ASN A 287 -84.77 -3.85 19.78
N THR A 288 -83.84 -2.89 19.76
CA THR A 288 -83.92 -1.58 19.06
C THR A 288 -82.54 -0.89 18.91
N THR A 289 -82.30 -0.31 17.72
CA THR A 289 -81.70 1.02 17.43
C THR A 289 -80.44 1.50 18.20
N ASN A 290 -79.30 1.59 17.52
CA ASN A 290 -78.71 2.84 16.99
C ASN A 290 -77.21 2.66 16.69
N SER A 291 -76.84 2.92 15.44
CA SER A 291 -75.45 3.16 15.00
C SER A 291 -75.14 4.67 15.14
N PRO A 292 -73.88 5.13 15.25
CA PRO A 292 -73.03 5.12 14.06
C PRO A 292 -71.54 4.79 14.27
N SER A 293 -71.02 4.16 13.20
CA SER A 293 -69.66 4.07 12.67
C SER A 293 -68.62 5.10 13.16
N ILE A 294 -67.49 4.59 13.67
CA ILE A 294 -66.19 5.29 13.65
C ILE A 294 -65.10 4.28 13.22
N ARG A 295 -64.51 4.52 12.05
CA ARG A 295 -63.28 3.93 11.55
C ARG A 295 -62.10 4.82 11.98
N PRO A 296 -60.98 4.26 12.46
CA PRO A 296 -59.69 4.92 12.37
C PRO A 296 -58.82 4.25 11.31
N THR A 297 -58.44 5.05 10.31
CA THR A 297 -57.34 4.82 9.39
C THR A 297 -56.03 5.04 10.14
N ILE A 298 -55.15 4.05 10.20
CA ILE A 298 -53.78 4.23 10.69
C ILE A 298 -52.85 4.31 9.47
N SER A 299 -52.30 5.50 9.28
CA SER A 299 -51.22 5.80 8.35
C SER A 299 -49.89 5.32 8.94
N ALA A 300 -49.11 4.56 8.16
CA ALA A 300 -47.72 4.23 8.48
C ALA A 300 -46.78 5.34 7.97
N PRO A 301 -45.71 5.70 8.71
CA PRO A 301 -44.67 6.59 8.19
C PRO A 301 -43.67 5.81 7.33
N VAL A 302 -43.41 6.35 6.13
CA VAL A 302 -42.32 5.93 5.24
C VAL A 302 -41.02 6.56 5.76
N ALA A 303 -40.08 5.74 6.23
CA ALA A 303 -38.70 6.15 6.46
C ALA A 303 -37.86 5.71 5.26
N GLN A 304 -37.25 6.68 4.58
CA GLN A 304 -36.32 6.48 3.48
C GLN A 304 -35.00 5.92 4.03
N ASN A 305 -34.64 4.69 3.63
CA ASN A 305 -33.25 4.24 3.64
C ASN A 305 -32.77 4.17 2.19
N LYS A 306 -31.66 4.86 1.91
CA LYS A 306 -30.95 4.82 0.64
C LYS A 306 -30.38 3.41 0.46
N GLU A 307 -30.84 2.69 -0.56
CA GLU A 307 -30.13 1.56 -1.13
C GLU A 307 -28.84 2.07 -1.77
N GLU A 308 -27.69 1.70 -1.19
CA GLU A 308 -26.40 1.80 -1.85
C GLU A 308 -26.30 0.62 -2.81
N THR A 309 -26.66 0.86 -4.07
CA THR A 309 -26.52 -0.11 -5.16
C THR A 309 -25.08 -0.59 -5.25
N GLY A 310 -24.86 -1.87 -4.95
CA GLY A 310 -23.60 -2.56 -5.20
C GLY A 310 -23.20 -2.42 -6.67
N ARG A 311 -21.90 -2.23 -6.93
CA ARG A 311 -21.34 -2.21 -8.28
C ARG A 311 -21.65 -3.55 -8.99
N PRO A 312 -21.96 -3.55 -10.29
CA PRO A 312 -22.12 -4.80 -11.03
C PRO A 312 -20.80 -5.56 -11.06
N TYR A 313 -20.88 -6.87 -10.88
CA TYR A 313 -19.78 -7.81 -11.10
C TYR A 313 -19.44 -7.81 -12.61
N GLU A 314 -18.22 -7.44 -13.00
CA GLU A 314 -17.73 -7.70 -14.34
C GLU A 314 -17.25 -9.15 -14.40
N GLU A 315 -17.94 -9.96 -15.21
CA GLU A 315 -17.56 -11.32 -15.55
C GLU A 315 -16.25 -11.28 -16.34
N ILE A 316 -15.22 -11.97 -15.85
CA ILE A 316 -13.93 -12.08 -16.57
C ILE A 316 -14.12 -13.12 -17.67
N GLU A 317 -14.42 -12.66 -18.89
CA GLU A 317 -14.35 -13.50 -20.08
C GLU A 317 -12.88 -13.83 -20.40
N PHE A 318 -12.53 -15.11 -20.33
CA PHE A 318 -11.26 -15.60 -20.87
C PHE A 318 -11.39 -15.70 -22.40
N GLU A 319 -10.95 -14.68 -23.12
CA GLU A 319 -10.75 -14.78 -24.57
C GLU A 319 -9.56 -15.73 -24.85
N ASP A 320 -9.86 -16.91 -25.42
CA ASP A 320 -8.89 -17.77 -26.08
C ASP A 320 -8.37 -17.10 -27.36
N LYS A 321 -7.44 -16.16 -27.22
CA LYS A 321 -6.69 -15.61 -28.35
C LYS A 321 -5.61 -16.61 -28.77
N LYS A 322 -5.89 -17.37 -29.84
CA LYS A 322 -4.87 -17.99 -30.69
C LYS A 322 -3.92 -16.91 -31.21
N VAL A 323 -2.76 -16.77 -30.59
CA VAL A 323 -1.66 -15.96 -31.11
C VAL A 323 -1.00 -16.74 -32.24
N ASN A 324 -1.18 -16.24 -33.45
CA ASN A 324 -0.48 -16.68 -34.65
C ASN A 324 0.72 -15.75 -34.87
N GLY A 325 1.94 -16.28 -34.94
CA GLY A 325 3.06 -15.62 -35.61
C GLY A 325 4.33 -15.35 -34.80
N ASN A 326 5.33 -16.20 -35.08
CA ASN A 326 6.79 -15.97 -35.05
C ASN A 326 7.51 -15.84 -33.70
N VAL A 327 7.92 -17.00 -33.18
CA VAL A 327 9.13 -17.14 -32.38
C VAL A 327 10.13 -18.00 -33.15
N SER A 328 11.27 -17.40 -33.49
CA SER A 328 12.42 -18.06 -34.09
C SER A 328 12.97 -19.16 -33.18
N GLN A 329 13.09 -20.37 -33.71
CA GLN A 329 13.71 -21.52 -33.03
C GLN A 329 15.21 -21.32 -32.79
N PRO A 330 15.78 -21.78 -31.66
CA PRO A 330 17.12 -22.32 -31.64
C PRO A 330 17.11 -23.85 -31.75
N ALA A 331 18.24 -24.38 -32.23
CA ALA A 331 18.44 -25.70 -32.79
C ALA A 331 18.11 -26.89 -31.86
N ARG A 332 17.62 -27.97 -32.48
CA ARG A 332 17.48 -29.30 -31.89
C ARG A 332 18.86 -29.94 -31.70
N THR A 333 19.13 -30.46 -30.52
CA THR A 333 20.11 -31.53 -30.29
C THR A 333 19.44 -32.68 -29.53
N ASN A 334 19.73 -33.90 -29.99
CA ASN A 334 19.07 -35.15 -29.65
C ASN A 334 19.33 -35.63 -28.21
N GLY A 335 18.27 -36.14 -27.58
CA GLY A 335 18.21 -37.42 -26.86
C GLY A 335 19.12 -37.67 -25.66
N GLU A 336 18.53 -37.70 -24.46
CA GLU A 336 18.62 -38.84 -23.53
C GLU A 336 17.51 -38.74 -22.46
N VAL A 337 16.71 -39.79 -22.36
CA VAL A 337 15.61 -39.92 -21.40
C VAL A 337 16.17 -40.59 -20.14
N LEU A 338 16.23 -39.86 -19.02
CA LEU A 338 16.43 -40.48 -17.70
C LEU A 338 15.10 -40.45 -16.93
N SER A 339 14.53 -41.64 -16.78
CA SER A 339 13.35 -41.94 -15.97
C SER A 339 13.77 -42.05 -14.50
N THR A 340 13.24 -41.19 -13.63
CA THR A 340 13.37 -41.35 -12.17
C THR A 340 12.01 -41.67 -11.56
N LYS A 341 11.84 -42.96 -11.25
CA LYS A 341 10.77 -43.49 -10.40
C LYS A 341 10.99 -43.02 -8.95
N ILE A 342 9.92 -42.56 -8.32
CA ILE A 342 9.83 -42.28 -6.89
C ILE A 342 9.63 -43.61 -6.14
N PRO A 343 10.45 -43.98 -5.13
CA PRO A 343 10.12 -45.07 -4.23
C PRO A 343 9.42 -44.56 -2.96
N GLN A 344 8.32 -45.22 -2.62
CA GLN A 344 7.64 -45.14 -1.32
C GLN A 344 8.36 -45.99 -0.26
N GLY A 345 8.34 -45.50 0.98
CA GLY A 345 8.11 -46.32 2.17
C GLY A 345 9.34 -46.75 3.00
N GLY A 346 9.30 -46.43 4.30
CA GLY A 346 10.09 -47.12 5.32
C GLY A 346 10.46 -46.24 6.51
N GLY A 347 9.64 -46.28 7.57
CA GLY A 347 9.98 -45.68 8.86
C GLY A 347 11.06 -46.49 9.60
N LEU A 348 11.76 -45.84 10.52
CA LEU A 348 12.53 -46.48 11.58
C LEU A 348 12.69 -45.53 12.76
N ALA A 349 12.39 -46.08 13.93
CA ALA A 349 12.49 -45.49 15.25
C ALA A 349 13.93 -45.51 15.80
N ASP A 350 14.15 -44.66 16.81
CA ASP A 350 15.12 -44.72 17.92
C ASP A 350 16.59 -45.07 17.65
N ARG A 351 17.49 -44.12 17.97
CA ARG A 351 18.40 -44.18 19.13
C ARG A 351 19.37 -42.98 19.19
N CYS A 352 19.62 -42.56 20.44
CA CYS A 352 20.60 -41.60 20.98
C CYS A 352 20.28 -40.11 20.84
#